data_AF-A0A172RYR0-F1
#
_entry.id   AF-A0A172RYR0-F1
#
_cell.length_a   1.000
_cell.length_b   1.000
_cell.length_c   1.000
_cell.angle_alpha   90.00
_cell.angle_beta   90.00
_cell.angle_gamma   90.00
#
_symmetry.space_group_name_H-M   'P 1'
#
loop_
_entity.id
_entity.type
_entity.pdbx_description
1 polymer ?
#
loop_
_entity_poly.entity_id
_entity_poly.type
_entity_poly.pdbx_seq_one_letter_code
_entity_poly.pdbx_strand_id
1 'polypeptide(L)'
;MQELLSQFITPQVQGVFMVIIAMLVILYVLVVVWVARDAYQRGAVWWIWAIVALVPGLGVLAYVLLRPSLLDVDRSEQELEIALKQRELMKYGECASCGYPVEADYVICPNCHQRLKNLCTNCGHALDPSWSVCPYCAKPVGQQPRRRPQGARRTTGAPSQGRPHNPTQARG
;
A
#
# COMPACT_ATOMS: atom_id res chain seq x y z
N MET A 1 -18.51 -24.07 -70.07
CA MET A 1 -18.04 -24.29 -68.68
C MET A 1 -16.77 -25.14 -68.60
N GLN A 2 -16.61 -26.20 -69.41
CA GLN A 2 -15.40 -27.04 -69.40
C GLN A 2 -14.16 -26.37 -70.00
N GLU A 3 -14.30 -25.44 -70.95
CA GLU A 3 -13.17 -24.64 -71.48
C GLU A 3 -12.56 -23.67 -70.46
N LEU A 4 -13.36 -23.19 -69.51
CA LEU A 4 -12.83 -22.38 -68.41
C LEU A 4 -12.00 -23.24 -67.44
N LEU A 5 -12.43 -24.50 -67.19
CA LEU A 5 -11.68 -25.44 -66.36
C LEU A 5 -10.36 -25.91 -67.00
N SER A 6 -10.31 -26.10 -68.33
CA SER A 6 -9.06 -26.50 -69.02
C SER A 6 -8.01 -25.39 -69.03
N GLN A 7 -8.44 -24.12 -69.02
CA GLN A 7 -7.52 -22.98 -68.94
C GLN A 7 -6.82 -22.87 -67.58
N PHE A 8 -7.47 -23.30 -66.48
CA PHE A 8 -6.85 -23.41 -65.15
C PHE A 8 -5.81 -24.54 -65.04
N ILE A 9 -5.78 -25.49 -65.98
CA ILE A 9 -4.90 -26.67 -65.97
C ILE A 9 -3.63 -26.44 -66.80
N THR A 10 -3.43 -25.23 -67.35
CA THR A 10 -2.16 -24.88 -67.98
C THR A 10 -1.02 -24.85 -66.94
N PRO A 11 0.17 -25.38 -67.26
CA PRO A 11 1.28 -25.49 -66.30
C PRO A 11 1.76 -24.12 -65.77
N GLN A 12 1.54 -23.05 -66.55
CA GLN A 12 1.81 -21.66 -66.14
C GLN A 12 0.86 -21.23 -65.02
N VAL A 13 -0.43 -21.52 -65.13
CA VAL A 13 -1.44 -21.15 -64.12
C VAL A 13 -1.25 -21.98 -62.85
N GLN A 14 -0.89 -23.26 -62.98
CA GLN A 14 -0.56 -24.12 -61.84
C GLN A 14 0.66 -23.60 -61.04
N GLY A 15 1.71 -23.13 -61.73
CA GLY A 15 2.88 -22.53 -61.08
C GLY A 15 2.52 -21.26 -60.31
N VAL A 16 1.73 -20.37 -60.90
CA VAL A 16 1.26 -19.14 -60.24
C VAL A 16 0.40 -19.47 -59.01
N PHE A 17 -0.50 -20.45 -59.12
CA PHE A 17 -1.35 -20.86 -58.00
C PHE A 17 -0.56 -21.43 -56.82
N MET A 18 0.47 -22.23 -57.09
CA MET A 18 1.38 -22.75 -56.06
C MET A 18 2.15 -21.63 -55.36
N VAL A 19 2.62 -20.62 -56.10
CA VAL A 19 3.29 -19.46 -55.52
C VAL A 19 2.33 -18.64 -54.65
N ILE A 20 1.09 -18.43 -55.08
CA ILE A 20 0.07 -17.73 -54.29
C ILE A 20 -0.24 -18.50 -53.01
N ILE A 21 -0.43 -19.81 -53.08
CA ILE A 21 -0.67 -20.65 -51.89
C ILE A 21 0.53 -20.58 -50.95
N ALA A 22 1.75 -20.73 -51.46
CA ALA A 22 2.97 -20.65 -50.65
C ALA A 22 3.07 -19.29 -49.95
N MET A 23 2.78 -18.19 -50.65
CA MET A 23 2.75 -16.84 -50.10
C MET A 23 1.69 -16.70 -49.00
N LEU A 24 0.48 -17.20 -49.22
CA LEU A 24 -0.60 -17.19 -48.21
C LEU A 24 -0.24 -18.01 -46.97
N VAL A 25 0.42 -19.16 -47.14
CA VAL A 25 0.90 -19.99 -46.03
C VAL A 25 1.98 -19.27 -45.23
N ILE A 26 2.95 -18.63 -45.90
CA ILE A 26 3.98 -17.83 -45.21
C ILE A 26 3.34 -16.68 -44.43
N LEU A 27 2.42 -15.95 -45.05
CA LEU A 27 1.70 -14.86 -44.40
C LEU A 27 0.87 -15.35 -43.20
N TYR A 28 0.23 -16.52 -43.32
CA TYR A 28 -0.51 -17.13 -42.22
C TYR A 28 0.41 -17.51 -41.05
N VAL A 29 1.56 -18.12 -41.32
CA VAL A 29 2.55 -18.43 -40.28
C VAL A 29 3.05 -17.16 -39.59
N LEU A 30 3.31 -16.09 -40.34
CA LEU A 30 3.69 -14.79 -39.77
C LEU A 30 2.59 -14.23 -38.84
N VAL A 31 1.32 -14.37 -39.20
CA VAL A 31 0.19 -13.98 -38.35
C VAL A 31 0.15 -14.81 -37.06
N VAL A 32 0.31 -16.15 -37.15
CA VAL A 32 0.35 -17.03 -35.97
C VAL A 32 1.51 -16.67 -35.04
N VAL A 33 2.70 -16.42 -35.59
CA VAL A 33 3.89 -15.99 -34.83
C VAL A 33 3.65 -14.62 -34.18
N TRP A 34 3.03 -13.69 -34.89
CA TRP A 34 2.67 -12.37 -34.35
C TRP A 34 1.69 -12.49 -33.17
N VAL A 35 0.65 -13.33 -33.28
CA VAL A 35 -0.29 -13.61 -32.18
C VAL A 35 0.42 -14.22 -30.97
N ALA A 36 1.31 -15.19 -31.19
CA ALA A 36 2.08 -15.81 -30.11
C ALA A 36 2.99 -14.79 -29.41
N ARG A 37 3.63 -13.89 -30.16
CA ARG A 37 4.47 -12.82 -29.61
C ARG A 37 3.66 -11.76 -28.86
N ASP A 38 2.52 -11.32 -29.40
CA ASP A 38 1.60 -10.38 -28.75
C ASP A 38 1.04 -11.01 -27.46
N ALA A 39 0.72 -12.31 -27.45
CA ALA A 39 0.25 -13.03 -26.26
C ALA A 39 1.33 -13.14 -25.19
N TYR A 40 2.58 -13.44 -25.58
CA TYR A 40 3.72 -13.48 -24.67
C TYR A 40 4.01 -12.10 -24.04
N GLN A 41 3.91 -11.02 -24.82
CA GLN A 41 4.11 -9.65 -24.32
C GLN A 41 2.98 -9.17 -23.37
N ARG A 42 1.82 -9.82 -23.39
CA ARG A 42 0.66 -9.52 -22.54
C ARG A 42 0.57 -10.40 -21.28
N GLY A 43 1.55 -11.27 -21.04
CA GLY A 43 1.51 -12.19 -19.88
C GLY A 43 0.47 -13.28 -19.95
N ALA A 44 -0.24 -13.37 -21.08
CA ALA A 44 -1.19 -14.43 -21.31
C ALA A 44 -0.43 -15.73 -21.56
N VAL A 45 -1.07 -16.85 -21.23
CA VAL A 45 -0.56 -18.19 -21.53
C VAL A 45 -0.40 -18.40 -23.04
N TRP A 46 0.80 -18.08 -23.56
CA TRP A 46 1.11 -17.97 -24.99
C TRP A 46 0.77 -19.23 -25.79
N TRP A 47 0.93 -20.41 -25.19
CA TRP A 47 0.68 -21.71 -25.81
C TRP A 47 -0.80 -21.98 -26.12
N ILE A 48 -1.74 -21.54 -25.26
CA ILE A 48 -3.18 -21.68 -25.52
C ILE A 48 -3.58 -20.82 -26.73
N TRP A 49 -3.09 -19.58 -26.76
CA TRP A 49 -3.39 -18.65 -27.85
C TRP A 49 -2.72 -19.03 -29.17
N ALA A 50 -1.53 -19.62 -29.13
CA ALA A 50 -0.88 -20.19 -30.32
C ALA A 50 -1.68 -21.35 -30.93
N ILE A 51 -2.25 -22.23 -30.09
CA ILE A 51 -3.12 -23.33 -30.54
C ILE A 51 -4.43 -22.80 -31.12
N VAL A 52 -5.05 -21.80 -30.48
CA VAL A 52 -6.29 -21.17 -30.97
C VAL A 52 -6.06 -20.45 -32.31
N ALA A 53 -4.92 -19.76 -32.48
CA ALA A 53 -4.56 -19.07 -33.71
C ALA A 53 -4.31 -20.02 -34.91
N LEU A 54 -4.04 -21.30 -34.64
CA LEU A 54 -3.89 -22.36 -35.65
C LEU A 54 -5.21 -22.66 -36.40
N VAL A 55 -6.36 -22.19 -35.90
CA VAL A 55 -7.63 -22.23 -36.64
C VAL A 55 -7.68 -21.04 -37.60
N PRO A 56 -7.57 -21.24 -38.92
CA PRO A 56 -7.52 -20.13 -39.88
C PRO A 56 -8.81 -19.30 -39.83
N GLY A 57 -8.68 -17.98 -39.89
CA GLY A 57 -9.80 -17.04 -39.83
C GLY A 57 -10.38 -16.87 -38.41
N LEU A 58 -10.90 -17.94 -37.81
CA LEU A 58 -11.60 -17.89 -36.53
C LEU A 58 -10.66 -17.63 -35.34
N GLY A 59 -9.46 -18.21 -35.36
CA GLY A 59 -8.47 -18.07 -34.28
C GLY A 59 -7.91 -16.65 -34.16
N VAL A 60 -7.63 -16.01 -35.29
CA VAL A 60 -7.14 -14.62 -35.34
C VAL A 60 -8.25 -13.66 -34.95
N LEU A 61 -9.48 -13.88 -35.44
CA LEU A 61 -10.64 -13.05 -35.10
C LEU A 61 -10.97 -13.15 -33.60
N ALA A 62 -10.94 -14.37 -33.05
CA ALA A 62 -11.14 -14.61 -31.62
C ALA A 62 -10.03 -13.97 -30.77
N TYR A 63 -8.77 -14.03 -31.22
CA TYR A 63 -7.66 -13.37 -30.52
C TYR A 63 -7.81 -11.85 -30.47
N VAL A 64 -8.17 -11.22 -31.59
CA VAL A 64 -8.37 -9.77 -31.66
C VAL A 64 -9.54 -9.32 -30.77
N LEU A 65 -10.59 -10.14 -30.63
CA LEU A 65 -11.73 -9.87 -29.75
C LEU A 65 -11.44 -10.10 -28.26
N LEU A 66 -10.70 -11.16 -27.92
CA LEU A 66 -10.34 -11.48 -26.53
C LEU A 66 -9.03 -10.81 -26.10
N ARG A 67 -8.44 -9.96 -26.95
CA ARG A 67 -7.16 -9.30 -26.71
C ARG A 67 -7.16 -8.64 -25.32
N PRO A 68 -6.37 -9.15 -24.36
CA PRO A 68 -6.26 -8.55 -23.04
C PRO A 68 -5.81 -7.10 -23.20
N SER A 69 -6.55 -6.15 -22.63
CA SER A 69 -6.41 -4.72 -22.91
C SER A 69 -5.10 -4.11 -22.43
N LEU A 70 -4.36 -4.79 -21.54
CA LEU A 70 -3.15 -4.26 -20.91
C LEU A 70 -1.95 -5.17 -21.16
N LEU A 71 -0.81 -4.56 -21.51
CA LEU A 71 0.49 -5.25 -21.52
C LEU A 71 0.95 -5.44 -20.07
N ASP A 72 1.75 -6.48 -19.79
CA ASP A 72 2.26 -6.73 -18.43
C ASP A 72 3.10 -5.56 -17.90
N VAL A 73 3.85 -4.91 -18.80
CA VAL A 73 4.67 -3.76 -18.45
C VAL A 73 3.81 -2.62 -17.90
N ASP A 74 2.68 -2.32 -18.54
CA ASP A 74 1.76 -1.27 -18.12
C ASP A 74 1.16 -1.57 -16.73
N ARG A 75 0.89 -2.86 -16.45
CA ARG A 75 0.39 -3.30 -15.14
C ARG A 75 1.41 -3.06 -14.03
N SER A 76 2.68 -3.36 -14.29
CA SER A 76 3.75 -3.14 -13.32
C SER A 76 3.95 -1.65 -13.01
N GLU A 77 3.82 -0.78 -14.02
CA GLU A 77 3.90 0.67 -13.84
C GLU A 77 2.73 1.21 -13.00
N GLN A 78 1.50 0.75 -13.27
CA GLN A 78 0.32 1.12 -12.49
C GLN A 78 0.44 0.70 -11.02
N GLU A 79 0.91 -0.52 -10.75
CA GLU A 79 1.09 -1.01 -9.38
C GLU A 79 2.11 -0.16 -8.61
N LEU A 80 3.19 0.25 -9.29
CA LEU A 80 4.21 1.11 -8.69
C LEU A 80 3.69 2.53 -8.42
N GLU A 81 2.91 3.10 -9.36
CA GLU A 81 2.26 4.40 -9.20
C GLU A 81 1.26 4.39 -8.03
N ILE A 82 0.44 3.34 -7.92
CA ILE A 82 -0.51 3.17 -6.81
C ILE A 82 0.26 3.07 -5.48
N ALA A 83 1.32 2.27 -5.42
CA ALA A 83 2.12 2.11 -4.21
C ALA A 83 2.79 3.44 -3.77
N LEU A 84 3.25 4.26 -4.73
CA LEU A 84 3.79 5.58 -4.44
C LEU A 84 2.71 6.54 -3.90
N LYS A 85 1.53 6.59 -4.55
CA LYS A 85 0.39 7.40 -4.08
C LYS A 85 -0.08 6.98 -2.69
N GLN A 86 -0.11 5.68 -2.39
CA GLN A 86 -0.47 5.18 -1.05
C GLN A 86 0.51 5.65 0.03
N ARG A 87 1.82 5.69 -0.27
CA ARG A 87 2.83 6.22 0.67
C ARG A 87 2.65 7.72 0.90
N GLU A 88 2.21 8.46 -0.10
CA GLU A 88 1.92 9.88 0.04
C GLU A 88 0.70 10.13 0.94
N LEU A 89 -0.38 9.35 0.76
CA LEU A 89 -1.55 9.41 1.64
C LEU A 89 -1.22 9.05 3.10
N MET A 90 -0.31 8.10 3.34
CA MET A 90 0.12 7.73 4.70
C MET A 90 0.82 8.87 5.47
N LYS A 91 1.24 9.96 4.81
CA LYS A 91 1.80 11.14 5.49
C LYS A 91 0.74 12.02 6.15
N TYR A 92 -0.52 11.87 5.74
CA TYR A 92 -1.65 12.62 6.24
C TYR A 92 -2.51 11.73 7.14
N GLY A 93 -2.63 12.09 8.41
CA GLY A 93 -3.62 11.51 9.31
C GLY A 93 -4.94 12.28 9.21
N GLU A 94 -5.95 11.84 9.96
CA GLU A 94 -7.20 12.57 10.13
C GLU A 94 -7.38 12.98 11.59
N CYS A 95 -8.01 14.15 11.81
CA CYS A 95 -8.35 14.58 13.15
C CYS A 95 -9.53 13.74 13.71
N ALA A 96 -9.32 13.03 14.83
CA ALA A 96 -10.34 12.23 15.49
C ALA A 96 -11.61 13.00 15.94
N SER A 97 -11.56 14.34 16.00
CA SER A 97 -12.70 15.16 16.41
C SER A 97 -13.52 15.72 15.26
N CYS A 98 -12.94 15.93 14.07
CA CYS A 98 -13.62 16.62 12.97
C CYS A 98 -13.36 16.03 11.57
N GLY A 99 -12.49 15.02 11.46
CA GLY A 99 -12.13 14.38 10.19
C GLY A 99 -11.27 15.22 9.27
N TYR A 100 -10.76 16.38 9.73
CA TYR A 100 -9.89 17.23 8.91
C TYR A 100 -8.54 16.52 8.66
N PRO A 101 -8.03 16.50 7.41
CA PRO A 101 -6.73 15.91 7.10
C PRO A 101 -5.62 16.73 7.76
N VAL A 102 -4.74 16.07 8.51
CA VAL A 102 -3.66 16.70 9.26
C VAL A 102 -2.33 16.00 8.97
N GLU A 103 -1.29 16.78 8.70
CA GLU A 103 0.05 16.25 8.50
C GLU A 103 0.64 15.69 9.81
N ALA A 104 1.63 14.81 9.70
CA ALA A 104 2.27 14.16 10.85
C ALA A 104 2.86 15.14 11.88
N ASP A 105 3.18 16.37 11.51
CA ASP A 105 3.83 17.37 12.38
C ASP A 105 2.84 18.28 13.11
N TYR A 106 1.54 18.18 12.84
CA TYR A 106 0.54 19.10 13.39
C TYR A 106 0.26 18.82 14.88
N VAL A 107 0.44 19.85 15.70
CA VAL A 107 0.20 19.80 17.16
C VAL A 107 -1.27 20.10 17.49
N ILE A 108 -1.88 21.01 16.73
CA ILE A 108 -3.25 21.51 16.91
C ILE A 108 -3.94 21.47 15.54
N CYS A 109 -5.21 21.05 15.51
CA CYS A 109 -6.01 21.07 14.28
C CYS A 109 -6.33 22.51 13.86
N PRO A 110 -6.08 22.92 12.61
CA PRO A 110 -6.42 24.27 12.15
C PRO A 110 -7.93 24.53 12.04
N ASN A 111 -8.75 23.47 11.94
CA ASN A 111 -10.20 23.60 11.81
C ASN A 111 -10.91 23.65 13.17
N CYS A 112 -10.70 22.65 14.03
CA CYS A 112 -11.41 22.53 15.31
C CYS A 112 -10.58 22.96 16.53
N HIS A 113 -9.31 23.35 16.35
CA HIS A 113 -8.39 23.72 17.44
C HIS A 113 -8.17 22.63 18.50
N GLN A 114 -8.60 21.39 18.24
CA GLN A 114 -8.31 20.26 19.10
C GLN A 114 -6.81 19.97 19.10
N ARG A 115 -6.26 19.67 20.28
CA ARG A 115 -4.87 19.25 20.42
C ARG A 115 -4.72 17.80 19.96
N LEU A 116 -3.91 17.56 18.93
CA LEU A 116 -3.70 16.22 18.37
C LEU A 116 -2.52 15.50 19.02
N LYS A 117 -1.40 16.20 19.18
CA LYS A 117 -0.12 15.63 19.61
C LYS A 117 0.41 16.35 20.85
N ASN A 118 1.05 15.60 21.75
CA ASN A 118 1.74 16.18 22.91
C ASN A 118 3.17 16.54 22.49
N LEU A 119 3.66 17.71 22.90
CA LEU A 119 5.08 18.04 22.71
C LEU A 119 5.92 17.23 23.69
N CYS A 120 7.05 16.72 23.23
CA CYS A 120 8.03 16.12 24.13
C CYS A 120 8.56 17.18 25.11
N THR A 121 8.54 16.90 26.41
CA THR A 121 9.02 17.81 27.47
C THR A 121 10.53 18.07 27.43
N ASN A 122 11.29 17.28 26.67
CA ASN A 122 12.74 17.38 26.59
C ASN A 122 13.25 18.04 25.30
N CYS A 123 12.61 17.82 24.15
CA CYS A 123 13.04 18.39 22.87
C CYS A 123 12.01 19.31 22.21
N GLY A 124 10.79 19.44 22.75
CA GLY A 124 9.75 20.31 22.22
C GLY A 124 9.11 19.87 20.91
N HIS A 125 9.49 18.71 20.35
CA HIS A 125 8.93 18.22 19.08
C HIS A 125 7.54 17.58 19.26
N ALA A 126 6.70 17.66 18.24
CA ALA A 126 5.38 17.04 18.20
C ALA A 126 5.52 15.51 18.28
N LEU A 127 4.84 14.89 19.24
CA LEU A 127 4.92 13.46 19.45
C LEU A 127 3.56 12.80 19.31
N ASP A 128 3.53 11.70 18.56
CA ASP A 128 2.34 10.88 18.45
C ASP A 128 2.00 10.25 19.81
N PRO A 129 0.75 10.37 20.30
CA PRO A 129 0.36 9.84 21.62
C PRO A 129 0.45 8.31 21.71
N SER A 130 0.57 7.60 20.57
CA SER A 130 0.79 6.16 20.54
C SER A 130 2.23 5.72 20.85
N TRP A 131 3.20 6.66 20.86
CA TRP A 131 4.63 6.33 21.02
C TRP A 131 5.09 6.41 22.49
N SER A 132 5.79 5.37 22.97
CA SER A 132 6.33 5.30 24.34
C SER A 132 7.72 5.93 24.50
N VAL A 133 8.45 6.14 23.39
CA VAL A 133 9.79 6.73 23.34
C VAL A 133 9.84 7.78 22.23
N CYS A 134 10.46 8.92 22.49
CA CYS A 134 10.60 10.00 21.50
C CYS A 134 11.67 9.64 20.44
N PRO A 135 11.35 9.58 19.13
CA PRO A 135 12.33 9.24 18.08
C PRO A 135 13.46 10.28 17.91
N TYR A 136 13.20 11.54 18.28
CA TYR A 136 14.14 12.64 18.08
C TYR A 136 15.17 12.79 19.20
N CYS A 137 14.83 12.39 20.44
CA CYS A 137 15.72 12.54 21.59
C CYS A 137 15.95 11.25 22.39
N ALA A 138 15.37 10.12 21.93
CA ALA A 138 15.45 8.81 22.56
C ALA A 138 15.01 8.73 24.03
N LYS A 139 14.33 9.76 24.57
CA LYS A 139 13.82 9.76 25.95
C LYS A 139 12.40 9.19 26.02
N PRO A 140 12.05 8.46 27.10
CA PRO A 140 10.70 7.95 27.30
C PRO A 140 9.70 9.08 27.50
N VAL A 141 8.51 8.92 26.92
CA VAL A 141 7.44 9.92 26.91
C VAL A 141 6.60 9.71 28.17
N GLY A 142 6.45 10.74 29.00
CA GLY A 142 5.57 10.65 30.17
C GLY A 142 6.20 10.12 31.46
N GLN A 143 7.52 10.15 31.63
CA GLN A 143 8.08 10.12 32.99
C GLN A 143 7.83 11.48 33.67
N GLN A 144 6.63 11.67 34.21
CA GLN A 144 6.47 12.57 35.35
C GLN A 144 7.50 12.13 36.39
N PRO A 145 8.39 13.02 36.87
CA PRO A 145 9.27 12.67 37.96
C PRO A 145 8.36 12.28 39.12
N ARG A 146 8.34 10.98 39.48
CA ARG A 146 7.65 10.50 40.68
C ARG A 146 8.08 11.43 41.80
N ARG A 147 7.18 12.30 42.26
CA ARG A 147 7.40 13.07 43.47
C ARG A 147 7.63 12.04 44.57
N ARG A 148 8.90 11.84 44.92
CA ARG A 148 9.32 11.08 46.09
C ARG A 148 8.51 11.64 47.25
N PRO A 149 7.76 10.82 48.03
CA PRO A 149 7.04 11.33 49.18
C PRO A 149 8.08 11.94 50.13
N GLN A 150 8.14 13.27 50.16
CA GLN A 150 9.03 14.00 51.06
C GLN A 150 8.41 13.94 52.45
N GLY A 151 9.15 13.33 53.37
CA GLY A 151 9.11 13.71 54.77
C GLY A 151 8.02 13.06 55.60
N ALA A 152 8.22 11.80 55.99
CA ALA A 152 7.83 11.37 57.33
C ALA A 152 8.69 12.16 58.34
N ARG A 153 8.27 13.39 58.63
CA ARG A 153 8.82 14.21 59.71
C ARG A 153 8.38 13.55 61.02
N ARG A 154 9.20 12.65 61.56
CA ARG A 154 9.10 12.19 62.96
C ARG A 154 9.28 13.40 63.86
N THR A 155 8.18 14.02 64.26
CA THR A 155 8.14 14.96 65.37
C THR A 155 8.21 14.15 66.65
N THR A 156 9.40 14.09 67.24
CA THR A 156 9.61 13.70 68.62
C THR A 156 8.93 14.75 69.49
N GLY A 157 7.76 14.43 70.03
CA GLY A 157 7.00 15.29 70.93
C GLY A 157 6.39 14.42 72.03
N ALA A 158 7.09 14.30 73.15
CA ALA A 158 6.58 13.69 74.37
C ALA A 158 5.45 14.58 74.95
N PRO A 159 4.30 14.02 75.36
CA PRO A 159 3.33 14.77 76.14
C PRO A 159 3.61 14.59 77.63
N SER A 160 4.07 15.66 78.29
CA SER A 160 4.03 15.81 79.75
C SER A 160 2.58 16.01 80.19
N GLN A 161 1.93 14.94 80.66
CA GLN A 161 0.65 15.03 81.37
C GLN A 161 0.88 15.46 82.82
N GLY A 162 0.44 16.67 83.15
CA GLY A 162 0.23 17.08 84.53
C GLY A 162 -1.18 16.71 85.01
N ARG A 163 -1.30 16.31 86.29
CA ARG A 163 -2.52 16.47 87.10
C ARG A 163 -2.24 16.20 88.59
N PRO A 164 -3.10 16.61 89.54
CA PRO A 164 -2.91 17.83 90.31
C PRO A 164 -2.75 17.56 91.82
N HIS A 165 -2.28 18.58 92.53
CA HIS A 165 -2.41 18.72 93.99
C HIS A 165 -3.89 18.75 94.41
N ASN A 166 -4.26 18.03 95.48
CA ASN A 166 -4.85 18.54 96.75
C ASN A 166 -5.25 17.34 97.69
N PRO A 167 -5.73 17.54 98.93
CA PRO A 167 -4.99 17.72 100.19
C PRO A 167 -5.22 16.61 101.24
N THR A 168 -4.56 16.78 102.39
CA THR A 168 -4.99 16.41 103.77
C THR A 168 -4.49 15.08 104.37
N GLN A 169 -3.88 15.22 105.56
CA GLN A 169 -4.20 14.52 106.82
C GLN A 169 -3.12 13.63 107.48
N ALA A 170 -2.49 14.23 108.51
CA ALA A 170 -2.27 13.74 109.89
C ALA A 170 -1.33 12.56 110.23
N ARG A 171 -0.72 12.76 111.43
CA ARG A 171 -0.13 11.83 112.43
C ARG A 171 1.37 11.50 112.34
N GLY A 172 2.06 11.87 113.43
CA GLY A 172 3.41 11.50 113.82
C GLY A 172 3.95 12.50 114.82
#